data_AF-A0A923LYC9-F1
#
_entry.id   AF-A0A923LYC9-F1
#
_cell.length_a   1.000
_cell.length_b   1.000
_cell.length_c   1.000
_cell.angle_alpha   90.00
_cell.angle_beta   90.00
_cell.angle_gamma   90.00
#
_symmetry.space_group_name_H-M   'P 1'
#
loop_
_entity.id
_entity.type
_entity.pdbx_description
1 polymer ?
#
loop_
_entity_poly.entity_id
_entity_poly.type
_entity_poly.pdbx_seq_one_letter_code
_entity_poly.pdbx_strand_id
1 'polypeptide(L)'
;MIGSDTLTLFPGSQTLLGKQVSDMVGNDLKVYQSGEVVGTFHYVTGFTGFSSEPEEQAGYYFPFHLTKSGTKMTFKKNGTPTKQDIVFDPDIIFRVSRNDTFEVIVDDSSVVTFNFKQASFETQTKSKSRARK
;
A
#
# COMPACT_ATOMS: atom_id res chain seq x y z
N MET A 1 -7.69 1.76 16.29
CA MET A 1 -6.53 1.73 15.38
C MET A 1 -5.89 0.36 15.49
N ILE A 2 -5.39 -0.21 14.38
CA ILE A 2 -4.61 -1.46 14.45
C ILE A 2 -3.39 -1.27 15.37
N GLY A 3 -3.03 -2.33 16.09
CA GLY A 3 -1.92 -2.27 17.02
C GLY A 3 -0.58 -2.18 16.30
N SER A 4 0.37 -1.46 16.90
CA SER A 4 1.73 -1.31 16.38
C SER A 4 2.54 -2.61 16.43
N ASP A 5 2.09 -3.58 17.24
CA ASP A 5 2.58 -4.96 17.28
C ASP A 5 2.24 -5.74 16.01
N THR A 6 1.22 -5.30 15.26
CA THR A 6 0.87 -5.87 13.95
C THR A 6 1.57 -5.12 12.82
N LEU A 7 1.35 -3.80 12.71
CA LEU A 7 1.95 -2.98 11.65
C LEU A 7 2.13 -1.53 12.08
N THR A 8 2.97 -0.81 11.35
CA THR A 8 3.09 0.65 11.44
C THR A 8 2.99 1.28 10.05
N LEU A 9 2.60 2.56 10.01
CA LEU A 9 2.56 3.34 8.78
C LEU A 9 3.84 4.16 8.66
N PHE A 10 4.40 4.23 7.46
CA PHE A 10 5.59 5.03 7.21
C PHE A 10 5.31 6.53 7.37
N PRO A 11 6.26 7.32 7.88
CA PRO A 11 6.13 8.77 7.90
C PRO A 11 6.10 9.30 6.46
N GLY A 12 5.30 10.35 6.22
CA GLY A 12 5.15 10.96 4.89
C GLY A 12 6.48 11.41 4.27
N SER A 13 7.49 11.74 5.09
CA SER A 13 8.81 12.16 4.63
C SER A 13 9.69 11.02 4.08
N GLN A 14 9.38 9.76 4.39
CA GLN A 14 10.17 8.61 3.97
C GLN A 14 10.08 8.40 2.47
N THR A 15 11.20 7.99 1.86
CA THR A 15 11.26 7.57 0.46
C THR A 15 11.31 6.06 0.36
N LEU A 16 10.40 5.48 -0.42
CA LEU A 16 10.33 4.06 -0.72
C LEU A 16 10.44 3.86 -2.23
N LEU A 17 11.41 3.07 -2.67
CA LEU A 17 11.62 2.73 -4.08
C LEU A 17 11.67 3.97 -5.01
N GLY A 18 12.19 5.09 -4.50
CA GLY A 18 12.31 6.35 -5.24
C GLY A 18 11.05 7.24 -5.28
N LYS A 19 10.02 6.95 -4.48
CA LYS A 19 8.86 7.85 -4.27
C LYS A 19 8.69 8.21 -2.79
N GLN A 20 8.29 9.43 -2.51
CA GLN A 20 8.01 9.84 -1.15
C GLN A 20 6.64 9.32 -0.71
N VAL A 21 6.50 8.89 0.56
CA VAL A 21 5.24 8.34 1.06
C VAL A 21 4.10 9.35 0.95
N SER A 22 4.39 10.65 1.17
CA SER A 22 3.41 11.73 0.96
C SER A 22 2.96 11.89 -0.50
N ASP A 23 3.70 11.36 -1.48
CA ASP A 23 3.26 11.33 -2.88
C ASP A 23 2.26 10.19 -3.13
N MET A 24 2.18 9.19 -2.24
CA MET A 24 1.30 8.02 -2.35
C MET A 24 0.02 8.18 -1.52
N VAL A 25 0.16 8.69 -0.29
CA VAL A 25 -0.91 8.74 0.72
C VAL A 25 -0.84 10.02 1.56
N GLY A 26 -2.01 10.51 1.96
CA GLY A 26 -2.14 11.69 2.82
C GLY A 26 -1.79 11.40 4.28
N ASN A 27 -1.56 12.47 5.04
CA ASN A 27 -1.29 12.41 6.49
C ASN A 27 -2.49 11.91 7.32
N ASP A 28 -3.65 11.73 6.69
CA ASP A 28 -4.89 11.21 7.27
C ASP A 28 -5.00 9.68 7.22
N LEU A 29 -4.01 8.99 6.62
CA LEU A 29 -3.98 7.53 6.50
C LEU A 29 -4.06 6.83 7.87
N LYS A 30 -5.00 5.90 7.97
CA LYS A 30 -5.27 5.11 9.17
C LYS A 30 -5.70 3.70 8.81
N VAL A 31 -5.30 2.74 9.64
CA VAL A 31 -5.75 1.35 9.58
C VAL A 31 -6.44 0.99 10.89
N TYR A 32 -7.65 0.44 10.83
CA TYR A 32 -8.38 -0.05 11.99
C TYR A 32 -8.08 -1.53 12.27
N GLN A 33 -8.40 -2.01 13.47
CA GLN A 33 -8.20 -3.42 13.84
C GLN A 33 -8.98 -4.39 12.96
N SER A 34 -10.09 -3.94 12.37
CA SER A 34 -10.87 -4.68 11.37
C SER A 34 -10.16 -4.84 10.02
N GLY A 35 -9.00 -4.19 9.82
CA GLY A 35 -8.32 -4.09 8.52
C GLY A 35 -8.90 -3.02 7.59
N GLU A 36 -9.89 -2.26 8.03
CA GLU A 36 -10.39 -1.11 7.27
C GLU A 36 -9.32 -0.04 7.14
N VAL A 37 -9.04 0.38 5.90
CA VAL A 37 -8.11 1.45 5.58
C VAL A 37 -8.91 2.70 5.21
N VAL A 38 -8.60 3.81 5.87
CA VAL A 38 -9.16 5.13 5.59
C VAL A 38 -8.02 6.12 5.37
N GLY A 39 -8.33 7.22 4.68
CA GLY A 39 -7.37 8.26 4.33
C GLY A 39 -7.36 8.53 2.84
N THR A 40 -6.51 9.47 2.44
CA THR A 40 -6.43 9.94 1.07
C THR A 40 -5.31 9.24 0.31
N PHE A 41 -5.63 8.69 -0.86
CA PHE A 41 -4.68 8.08 -1.79
C PHE A 41 -4.47 8.99 -2.99
N HIS A 42 -3.21 9.34 -3.23
CA HIS A 42 -2.76 10.15 -4.35
C HIS A 42 -2.43 9.26 -5.55
N TYR A 43 -2.79 9.71 -6.75
CA TYR A 43 -2.49 8.96 -7.97
C TYR A 43 -1.02 9.18 -8.36
N VAL A 44 -0.21 8.13 -8.23
CA VAL A 44 1.22 8.16 -8.54
C VAL A 44 1.44 7.75 -9.99
N THR A 45 2.41 8.39 -10.65
CA THR A 45 2.89 8.01 -11.99
C THR A 45 4.41 7.88 -12.01
N GLY A 46 4.94 7.10 -12.95
CA GLY A 46 6.37 6.89 -13.12
C GLY A 46 7.04 6.26 -11.90
N PHE A 47 6.38 5.29 -11.26
CA PHE A 47 6.91 4.55 -10.12
C PHE A 47 7.79 3.37 -10.56
N THR A 48 8.88 3.66 -11.27
CA THR A 48 9.77 2.65 -11.86
C THR A 48 10.46 1.75 -10.83
N GLY A 49 10.63 2.22 -9.59
CA GLY A 49 11.15 1.38 -8.50
C GLY A 49 10.18 0.32 -8.00
N PHE A 50 8.87 0.47 -8.24
CA PHE A 50 7.85 -0.51 -7.86
C PHE A 50 7.79 -1.68 -8.84
N SER A 51 7.87 -1.41 -10.15
CA SER A 51 7.79 -2.43 -11.20
C SER A 51 8.45 -1.96 -12.49
N SER A 52 9.01 -2.89 -13.26
CA SER A 52 9.46 -2.66 -14.63
C SER A 52 8.31 -2.53 -15.62
N GLU A 53 7.11 -3.02 -15.27
CA GLU A 53 5.94 -3.01 -16.13
C GLU A 53 5.29 -1.61 -16.14
N PRO A 54 5.20 -0.92 -17.30
CA PRO A 54 4.68 0.46 -17.36
C PRO A 54 3.27 0.62 -16.78
N GLU A 55 2.42 -0.40 -16.94
CA GLU A 55 1.05 -0.38 -16.42
C GLU A 55 1.00 -0.42 -14.89
N GLU A 56 2.03 -0.96 -14.23
CA GLU A 56 2.14 -1.05 -12.78
C GLU A 56 2.87 0.14 -12.16
N GLN A 57 3.46 1.01 -12.98
CA GLN A 57 4.15 2.24 -12.56
C GLN A 57 3.20 3.42 -12.34
N ALA A 58 1.90 3.24 -12.62
CA ALA A 58 0.87 4.24 -12.35
C ALA A 58 -0.32 3.65 -11.58
N GLY A 59 -0.77 4.32 -10.53
CA GLY A 59 -1.85 3.84 -9.68
C GLY A 59 -1.86 4.48 -8.29
N TYR A 60 -2.67 3.88 -7.41
CA TYR A 60 -2.65 4.21 -5.99
C TYR A 60 -1.89 3.12 -5.25
N TYR A 61 -1.06 3.54 -4.31
CA TYR A 61 -0.15 2.65 -3.60
C TYR A 61 -0.37 2.77 -2.09
N PHE A 62 -0.45 1.64 -1.42
CA PHE A 62 -0.59 1.53 0.02
C PHE A 62 0.72 1.00 0.61
N PRO A 63 1.57 1.88 1.17
CA PRO A 63 2.80 1.47 1.84
C PRO A 63 2.56 1.23 3.34
N PHE A 64 3.09 0.14 3.89
CA PHE A 64 3.07 -0.13 5.33
C PHE A 64 4.27 -1.00 5.75
N HIS A 65 4.63 -0.92 7.02
CA HIS A 65 5.65 -1.76 7.63
C HIS A 65 4.98 -2.80 8.52
N LEU A 66 5.22 -4.08 8.26
CA LEU A 66 4.70 -5.17 9.06
C LEU A 66 5.62 -5.43 10.26
N THR A 67 5.12 -5.17 11.47
CA THR A 67 5.87 -5.41 12.71
C THR A 67 5.88 -6.89 13.07
N LYS A 68 4.81 -7.62 12.74
CA LYS A 68 4.73 -9.06 12.96
C LYS A 68 5.67 -9.80 12.00
N SER A 69 6.77 -10.32 12.53
CA SER A 69 7.78 -11.07 11.79
C SER A 69 7.42 -12.54 11.56
N GLY A 70 8.04 -13.14 10.54
CA GLY A 70 8.03 -14.58 10.29
C GLY A 70 9.12 -14.98 9.30
N THR A 71 9.01 -16.18 8.75
CA THR A 71 9.98 -16.71 7.77
C THR A 71 9.50 -16.52 6.34
N LYS A 72 8.21 -16.80 6.11
CA LYS A 72 7.56 -16.69 4.81
C LYS A 72 6.29 -15.86 4.89
N MET A 73 5.92 -15.31 3.75
CA MET A 73 4.66 -14.59 3.63
C MET A 73 3.94 -14.89 2.31
N THR A 74 2.63 -14.74 2.35
CA THR A 74 1.73 -14.89 1.21
C THR A 74 0.75 -13.72 1.19
N PHE A 75 0.51 -13.18 0.00
CA PHE A 75 -0.48 -12.12 -0.24
C PHE A 75 -1.62 -12.65 -1.08
N LYS A 76 -2.85 -12.51 -0.60
CA LYS A 76 -4.03 -12.74 -1.44
C LYS A 76 -4.69 -11.43 -1.79
N LYS A 77 -4.95 -11.22 -3.07
CA LYS A 77 -5.77 -10.12 -3.57
C LYS A 77 -7.15 -10.66 -3.89
N ASN A 78 -8.20 -10.10 -3.30
CA ASN A 78 -9.59 -10.50 -3.54
C ASN A 78 -9.83 -12.01 -3.34
N GLY A 79 -9.15 -12.60 -2.35
CA GLY A 79 -9.22 -14.04 -2.03
C GLY A 79 -8.27 -14.94 -2.82
N THR A 80 -7.60 -14.44 -3.86
CA THR A 80 -6.69 -15.23 -4.70
C THR A 80 -5.22 -14.90 -4.39
N PRO A 81 -4.35 -15.90 -4.15
CA PRO A 81 -2.92 -15.66 -3.99
C PRO A 81 -2.30 -14.93 -5.20
N THR A 82 -1.51 -13.90 -4.91
CA THR A 82 -0.78 -13.10 -5.93
C THR A 82 0.73 -13.24 -5.77
N LYS A 83 1.20 -13.41 -4.53
CA LYS A 83 2.55 -13.83 -4.19
C LYS A 83 2.42 -14.88 -3.09
N GLN A 84 3.14 -15.98 -3.20
CA GLN A 84 3.02 -17.10 -2.28
C GLN A 84 4.40 -17.61 -1.88
N ASP A 85 4.54 -17.98 -0.61
CA ASP A 85 5.75 -18.57 -0.04
C ASP A 85 7.03 -17.75 -0.29
N ILE A 86 6.88 -16.42 -0.42
CA ILE A 86 8.02 -15.52 -0.59
C ILE A 86 8.74 -15.36 0.74
N VAL A 87 10.03 -15.06 0.68
CA VAL A 87 10.81 -14.67 1.86
C VAL A 87 10.13 -13.49 2.53
N PHE A 88 10.02 -13.54 3.86
CA PHE A 88 9.42 -12.47 4.64
C PHE A 88 10.15 -11.13 4.36
N ASP A 89 9.36 -10.12 3.99
CA ASP A 89 9.78 -8.73 3.84
C ASP A 89 8.81 -7.86 4.66
N PRO A 90 9.31 -7.10 5.66
CA PRO A 90 8.44 -6.26 6.47
C PRO A 90 7.98 -4.99 5.73
N ASP A 91 8.71 -4.52 4.71
CA ASP A 91 8.40 -3.26 4.02
C ASP A 91 7.58 -3.52 2.75
N ILE A 92 6.28 -3.26 2.82
CA ILE A 92 5.34 -3.72 1.79
C ILE A 92 4.64 -2.54 1.13
N ILE A 93 4.50 -2.62 -0.19
CA ILE A 93 3.70 -1.68 -0.99
C ILE A 93 2.70 -2.49 -1.83
N PHE A 94 1.41 -2.19 -1.68
CA PHE A 94 0.37 -2.73 -2.55
C PHE A 94 -0.12 -1.67 -3.53
N ARG A 95 -0.27 -2.05 -4.80
CA ARG A 95 -1.06 -1.26 -5.76
C ARG A 95 -2.54 -1.61 -5.58
N VAL A 96 -3.35 -0.62 -5.23
CA VAL A 96 -4.71 -0.81 -4.73
C VAL A 96 -5.75 -0.04 -5.54
N SER A 97 -6.99 -0.50 -5.46
CA SER A 97 -8.19 0.20 -5.90
C SER A 97 -9.27 0.11 -4.81
N ARG A 98 -10.33 0.92 -4.91
CA ARG A 98 -11.39 1.02 -3.88
C ARG A 98 -12.01 -0.32 -3.48
N ASN A 99 -12.15 -1.24 -4.44
CA ASN A 99 -12.82 -2.52 -4.22
C ASN A 99 -11.87 -3.67 -3.88
N ASP A 100 -10.56 -3.41 -3.87
CA ASP A 100 -9.60 -4.44 -3.57
C ASP A 100 -9.64 -4.81 -2.08
N THR A 101 -9.37 -6.09 -1.82
CA THR A 101 -8.96 -6.58 -0.50
C THR A 101 -7.61 -7.25 -0.61
N PHE A 102 -6.81 -7.12 0.45
CA PHE A 102 -5.50 -7.76 0.54
C PHE A 102 -5.36 -8.48 1.87
N GLU A 103 -5.22 -9.79 1.83
CA GLU A 103 -4.89 -10.60 3.00
C GLU A 103 -3.37 -10.81 3.07
N VAL A 104 -2.78 -10.52 4.23
CA VAL A 104 -1.38 -10.80 4.54
C VAL A 104 -1.32 -12.02 5.47
N ILE A 105 -0.64 -13.06 5.01
CA ILE A 105 -0.43 -14.31 5.75
C ILE A 105 1.07 -14.42 6.03
N VAL A 106 1.44 -14.67 7.28
CA VAL A 106 2.82 -14.91 7.71
C VAL A 106 2.88 -16.27 8.39
N ASP A 107 3.77 -17.13 7.92
CA ASP A 107 3.94 -18.51 8.41
C ASP A 107 2.57 -19.23 8.60
N ASP A 108 1.78 -19.26 7.52
CA ASP A 108 0.45 -19.88 7.43
C ASP A 108 -0.65 -19.27 8.32
N SER A 109 -0.34 -18.17 9.04
CA SER A 109 -1.30 -17.46 9.88
C SER A 109 -1.73 -16.14 9.24
N SER A 110 -3.04 -15.95 9.07
CA SER A 110 -3.61 -14.67 8.62
C SER A 110 -3.33 -13.59 9.67
N VAL A 111 -2.68 -12.50 9.25
CA VAL A 111 -2.27 -11.40 10.14
C VAL A 111 -3.26 -10.24 10.05
N VAL A 112 -3.64 -9.87 8.83
CA VAL A 112 -4.56 -8.76 8.57
C VAL A 112 -5.16 -8.90 7.17
N THR A 113 -6.43 -8.52 7.03
CA THR A 113 -7.10 -8.40 5.73
C THR A 113 -7.52 -6.96 5.51
N PHE A 114 -6.82 -6.25 4.62
CA PHE A 114 -7.11 -4.88 4.27
C PHE A 114 -8.33 -4.76 3.37
N ASN A 115 -9.09 -3.69 3.55
CA ASN A 115 -10.09 -3.23 2.59
C ASN A 115 -10.08 -1.70 2.48
N PHE A 116 -10.37 -1.18 1.29
CA PHE A 116 -10.20 0.24 0.96
C PHE A 116 -11.52 0.95 0.63
N LYS A 117 -12.66 0.36 1.03
CA LYS A 117 -13.99 0.88 0.68
C LYS A 117 -14.22 2.31 1.17
N GLN A 118 -13.69 2.61 2.36
CA GLN A 118 -13.83 3.90 3.05
C GLN A 118 -12.67 4.87 2.77
N ALA A 119 -11.68 4.47 1.96
CA ALA A 119 -10.61 5.36 1.54
C ALA A 119 -11.10 6.36 0.47
N SER A 120 -10.45 7.52 0.44
CA SER A 120 -10.62 8.53 -0.60
C SER A 120 -9.53 8.33 -1.65
N PHE A 121 -9.92 8.23 -2.92
CA PHE A 121 -9.00 8.11 -4.04
C PHE A 121 -9.10 9.38 -4.86
N GLU A 122 -8.03 10.16 -4.89
CA GLU A 122 -8.04 11.42 -5.64
C GLU A 122 -8.26 11.15 -7.12
N THR A 123 -9.15 11.91 -7.75
CA THR A 123 -9.31 11.81 -9.19
C THR A 123 -7.97 12.11 -9.87
N GLN A 124 -7.73 11.45 -11.00
CA GLN A 124 -6.60 11.78 -11.88
C GLN A 124 -6.80 13.21 -12.39
N THR A 125 -6.44 14.20 -11.58
CA THR A 125 -6.26 15.54 -12.08
C THR A 125 -5.07 15.43 -13.00
N LYS A 126 -5.31 15.52 -14.31
CA LYS A 126 -4.25 15.78 -15.28
C LYS A 126 -3.45 16.95 -14.71
N SER A 127 -2.26 16.64 -14.18
CA SER A 127 -1.37 17.64 -13.61
C SER A 127 -1.30 18.78 -14.61
N LYS A 128 -1.76 19.96 -14.20
CA LYS A 128 -1.60 21.18 -14.98
C LYS A 128 -0.12 21.24 -15.32
N SER A 129 0.18 21.16 -16.61
CA SER A 129 1.48 21.50 -17.17
C SER A 129 1.97 22.74 -16.43
N ARG A 130 3.02 22.54 -15.62
CA ARG A 130 3.67 23.64 -14.91
C ARG A 130 4.38 24.45 -15.99
N ALA A 131 3.64 25.35 -16.62
CA ALA A 131 4.17 26.37 -17.51
C ALA A 131 5.12 27.21 -16.67
N ARG A 132 6.41 26.91 -16.77
CA ARG A 132 7.46 27.82 -16.32
C ARG A 132 7.38 29.04 -17.23
N LYS A 133 7.05 30.16 -16.62
CA LYS A 133 7.15 31.50 -17.21
C LYS A 133 8.61 31.91 -17.26
#